data_AF-A0A2M7XLT8-F1
#
_entry.id   AF-A0A2M7XLT8-F1
#
_cell.length_a   1.000
_cell.length_b   1.000
_cell.length_c   1.000
_cell.angle_alpha   90.00
_cell.angle_beta   90.00
_cell.angle_gamma   90.00
#
_symmetry.space_group_name_H-M   'P 1'
#
loop_
_entity.id
_entity.type
_entity.pdbx_description
1 polymer ?
#
loop_
_entity_poly.entity_id
_entity_poly.type
_entity_poly.pdbx_seq_one_letter_code
_entity_poly.pdbx_strand_id
1 'polypeptide(L)'
;IFSVAAIRTIQLLRSAHAVSFLLTLVVSFFLYNVILSFREGPWFNFLLTFLVSLPVFLQGLWCVNLEEKLTLKIWLYSLGSALVLGEIALAFSFWPVTVAVGSLSLTTGLYILLGLIQHYFSEKLFRRTINEYIGVGIAVLIVIFLTTHWGG
;
A
#
# COMPACT_ATOMS: atom_id res chain seq x y z
N ILE A 1 -14.44 -14.53 11.67
CA ILE A 1 -14.06 -13.49 12.67
C ILE A 1 -14.93 -12.24 12.51
N PHE A 2 -15.01 -11.64 11.31
CA PHE A 2 -15.89 -10.48 11.03
C PHE A 2 -17.39 -10.72 11.32
N SER A 3 -17.94 -11.91 11.05
CA SER A 3 -19.33 -12.27 11.42
C SER A 3 -19.60 -12.39 12.92
N VAL A 4 -18.58 -12.59 13.76
CA VAL A 4 -18.74 -12.78 15.22
C VAL A 4 -18.50 -11.47 15.97
N ALA A 5 -17.68 -10.56 15.42
CA ALA A 5 -17.37 -9.26 16.01
C ALA A 5 -18.52 -8.24 15.95
N ALA A 6 -19.53 -8.45 15.10
CA ALA A 6 -20.71 -7.58 15.01
C ALA A 6 -21.60 -7.62 16.27
N ILE A 7 -21.48 -8.66 17.11
CA ILE A 7 -22.44 -8.92 18.21
C ILE A 7 -21.94 -8.41 19.57
N ARG A 8 -20.63 -8.27 19.78
CA ARG A 8 -20.07 -7.69 21.01
C ARG A 8 -18.74 -6.96 20.77
N THR A 9 -18.62 -5.77 21.36
CA THR A 9 -17.39 -4.98 21.66
C THR A 9 -16.74 -4.16 20.52
N ILE A 10 -17.08 -2.87 20.50
CA ILE A 10 -16.50 -1.79 19.68
C ILE A 10 -14.95 -1.73 19.74
N GLN A 11 -14.33 -2.20 20.84
CA GLN A 11 -12.87 -2.24 20.99
C GLN A 11 -12.18 -3.39 20.24
N LEU A 12 -12.79 -4.57 20.14
CA LEU A 12 -12.21 -5.71 19.41
C LEU A 12 -12.22 -5.48 17.89
N LEU A 13 -13.22 -4.76 17.38
CA LEU A 13 -13.32 -4.44 15.96
C LEU A 13 -12.19 -3.51 15.51
N ARG A 14 -11.89 -2.45 16.28
CA ARG A 14 -10.78 -1.52 15.97
C ARG A 14 -9.42 -2.22 16.02
N SER A 15 -9.20 -3.09 17.00
CA SER A 15 -7.98 -3.90 17.11
C SER A 15 -7.87 -4.90 15.96
N ALA A 16 -8.97 -5.54 15.55
CA ALA A 16 -8.98 -6.45 14.41
C ALA A 16 -8.64 -5.75 13.09
N HIS A 17 -9.15 -4.54 12.86
CA HIS A 17 -8.76 -3.73 11.68
C HIS A 17 -7.28 -3.36 11.71
N ALA A 18 -6.75 -2.94 12.86
CA ALA A 18 -5.33 -2.61 12.99
C ALA A 18 -4.43 -3.83 12.72
N VAL A 19 -4.77 -4.99 13.29
CA VAL A 19 -4.02 -6.24 13.06
C VAL A 19 -4.12 -6.68 11.60
N SER A 20 -5.31 -6.61 10.99
CA SER A 20 -5.49 -6.94 9.58
C SER A 20 -4.65 -6.03 8.69
N PHE A 21 -4.64 -4.73 8.96
CA PHE A 21 -3.84 -3.76 8.21
C PHE A 21 -2.35 -4.03 8.33
N LEU A 22 -1.86 -4.30 9.55
CA LEU A 22 -0.47 -4.65 9.80
C LEU A 22 -0.08 -5.93 9.04
N LEU A 23 -0.93 -6.94 9.08
CA LEU A 23 -0.72 -8.20 8.38
C LEU A 23 -0.72 -7.98 6.85
N THR A 24 -1.60 -7.13 6.32
CA THR A 24 -1.59 -6.73 4.91
C THR A 24 -0.28 -6.06 4.51
N LEU A 25 0.28 -5.18 5.33
CA LEU A 25 1.58 -4.56 5.05
C LEU A 25 2.71 -5.59 5.01
N VAL A 26 2.75 -6.49 5.99
CA VAL A 26 3.78 -7.54 6.06
C VAL A 26 3.68 -8.48 4.85
N VAL A 27 2.48 -8.92 4.50
CA VAL A 27 2.25 -9.77 3.33
C VAL A 27 2.63 -9.03 2.05
N SER A 28 2.24 -7.76 1.91
CA SER A 28 2.59 -6.94 0.74
C SER A 28 4.10 -6.76 0.60
N PHE A 29 4.81 -6.56 1.72
CA PHE A 29 6.27 -6.47 1.73
C PHE A 29 6.93 -7.72 1.16
N PHE A 30 6.52 -8.91 1.62
CA PHE A 30 7.06 -10.16 1.10
C PHE A 30 6.71 -10.37 -0.38
N LEU A 31 5.49 -10.03 -0.80
CA LEU A 31 5.09 -10.13 -2.20
C LEU A 31 5.93 -9.21 -3.10
N TYR A 32 6.12 -7.95 -2.72
CA TYR A 32 6.97 -7.03 -3.48
C TYR A 32 8.43 -7.44 -3.48
N ASN A 33 8.92 -8.02 -2.38
CA ASN A 33 10.27 -8.55 -2.31
C ASN A 33 10.48 -9.68 -3.34
N VAL A 34 9.54 -10.62 -3.42
CA VAL A 34 9.55 -11.71 -4.40
C VAL A 34 9.51 -11.15 -5.83
N ILE A 35 8.60 -10.22 -6.13
CA ILE A 35 8.47 -9.61 -7.47
C ILE A 35 9.78 -8.94 -7.89
N LEU A 36 10.36 -8.10 -7.03
CA LEU A 36 11.61 -7.39 -7.34
C LEU A 36 12.83 -8.32 -7.38
N SER A 37 12.78 -9.47 -6.69
CA SER A 37 13.85 -10.47 -6.69
C SER A 37 14.01 -11.17 -8.04
N PHE A 38 12.92 -11.32 -8.81
CA PHE A 38 12.94 -11.94 -10.13
C PHE A 38 13.81 -11.17 -11.14
N ARG A 39 13.96 -9.84 -11.02
CA ARG A 39 14.79 -9.00 -11.92
C ARG A 39 14.46 -9.15 -13.43
N GLU A 40 13.26 -9.61 -13.78
CA GLU A 40 12.86 -9.98 -15.16
C GLU A 40 12.55 -8.76 -16.07
N GLY A 41 12.75 -7.53 -15.59
CA GLY A 41 12.65 -6.30 -16.38
C GLY A 41 11.54 -5.34 -15.95
N PRO A 42 11.59 -4.07 -16.40
CA PRO A 42 10.74 -2.99 -15.89
C PRO A 42 9.25 -3.20 -16.15
N TRP A 43 8.89 -3.70 -17.33
CA TRP A 43 7.50 -3.96 -17.71
C TRP A 43 6.88 -5.11 -16.90
N PHE A 44 7.68 -6.15 -16.61
CA PHE A 44 7.21 -7.30 -15.83
C PHE A 44 7.02 -6.92 -14.36
N ASN A 45 7.95 -6.15 -13.79
CA ASN A 45 7.83 -5.60 -12.44
C ASN A 45 6.61 -4.71 -12.30
N PHE A 46 6.35 -3.84 -13.28
CA PHE A 46 5.14 -3.01 -13.31
C PHE A 46 3.87 -3.87 -13.29
N LEU A 47 3.77 -4.83 -14.22
CA LEU A 47 2.56 -5.63 -14.39
C LEU A 47 2.27 -6.51 -13.17
N LEU A 48 3.29 -7.16 -12.61
CA LEU A 48 3.14 -7.96 -11.40
C LEU A 48 2.79 -7.10 -10.17
N THR A 49 3.45 -5.96 -9.99
CA THR A 49 3.14 -5.05 -8.88
C THR A 49 1.72 -4.53 -8.99
N PHE A 50 1.28 -4.17 -10.19
CA PHE A 50 -0.10 -3.75 -10.46
C PHE A 50 -1.10 -4.87 -10.15
N LEU A 51 -0.88 -6.07 -10.68
CA LEU A 51 -1.77 -7.22 -10.48
C LEU A 51 -1.87 -7.67 -9.02
N VAL A 52 -0.80 -7.54 -8.24
CA VAL A 52 -0.80 -7.88 -6.81
C VAL A 52 -1.37 -6.77 -5.95
N SER A 53 -1.07 -5.50 -6.27
CA SER A 53 -1.56 -4.37 -5.49
C SER A 53 -3.07 -4.14 -5.64
N LEU A 54 -3.65 -4.44 -6.81
CA LEU A 54 -5.07 -4.30 -7.08
C LEU A 54 -5.95 -5.08 -6.07
N PRO A 55 -5.82 -6.41 -5.90
CA PRO A 55 -6.61 -7.15 -4.92
C PRO A 55 -6.32 -6.72 -3.48
N VAL A 56 -5.09 -6.31 -3.17
CA VAL A 56 -4.72 -5.81 -1.84
C VAL A 56 -5.44 -4.50 -1.51
N PHE A 57 -5.44 -3.53 -2.43
CA PHE A 57 -6.20 -2.29 -2.25
C PHE A 57 -7.70 -2.54 -2.20
N LEU A 58 -8.21 -3.45 -3.03
CA LEU A 58 -9.64 -3.75 -3.07
C LEU A 58 -10.11 -4.38 -1.75
N GLN A 59 -9.34 -5.35 -1.22
CA GLN A 59 -9.58 -5.91 0.12
C GLN A 59 -9.46 -4.85 1.21
N GLY A 60 -8.39 -4.03 1.18
CA GLY A 60 -8.10 -3.05 2.23
C GLY A 60 -9.09 -1.89 2.29
N LEU A 61 -9.65 -1.47 1.15
CA LEU A 61 -10.67 -0.42 1.10
C LEU A 61 -12.07 -0.95 1.39
N TRP A 62 -12.40 -2.16 0.93
CA TRP A 62 -13.69 -2.78 1.22
C TRP A 62 -13.89 -3.07 2.71
N CYS A 63 -12.81 -3.46 3.40
CA CYS A 63 -12.85 -3.74 4.83
C CYS A 63 -13.18 -2.50 5.69
N VAL A 64 -13.01 -1.27 5.18
CA VAL A 64 -13.27 -0.05 5.96
C VAL A 64 -14.74 0.36 5.98
N ASN A 65 -15.44 0.23 4.85
CA ASN A 65 -16.83 0.67 4.80
C ASN A 65 -17.84 -0.43 5.14
N LEU A 66 -17.43 -1.71 5.20
CA LEU A 66 -18.32 -2.86 5.48
C LEU A 66 -19.65 -2.80 4.68
N GLU A 67 -19.64 -2.14 3.52
CA GLU A 67 -20.81 -1.96 2.67
C GLU A 67 -21.08 -3.28 1.94
N GLU A 68 -22.35 -3.68 1.94
CA GLU A 68 -22.84 -4.93 1.34
C GLU A 68 -22.63 -4.99 -0.19
N LYS A 69 -22.26 -3.87 -0.82
CA LYS A 69 -22.02 -3.75 -2.26
C LYS A 69 -20.71 -3.02 -2.53
N LEU A 70 -19.94 -3.53 -3.49
CA LEU A 70 -18.77 -2.83 -4.04
C LEU A 70 -19.24 -1.60 -4.81
N THR A 71 -19.12 -0.43 -4.20
CA THR A 71 -19.39 0.84 -4.85
C THR A 71 -18.34 1.13 -5.93
N LEU A 72 -18.76 1.61 -7.12
CA LEU A 72 -17.88 1.94 -8.26
C LEU A 72 -16.69 2.83 -7.85
N LYS A 73 -16.89 3.72 -6.88
CA LYS A 73 -15.85 4.57 -6.30
C LYS A 73 -14.70 3.74 -5.73
N ILE A 74 -14.99 2.70 -4.93
CA ILE A 74 -13.96 1.84 -4.31
C ILE A 74 -13.10 1.19 -5.40
N TRP A 75 -13.75 0.69 -6.46
CA TRP A 75 -13.06 0.10 -7.60
C TRP A 75 -12.13 1.10 -8.30
N LEU A 76 -12.59 2.32 -8.57
CA LEU A 76 -11.79 3.37 -9.19
C LEU A 76 -10.60 3.80 -8.31
N TYR A 77 -10.81 3.95 -7.00
CA TYR A 77 -9.73 4.30 -6.07
C TYR A 77 -8.71 3.16 -5.91
N SER A 78 -9.16 1.89 -5.85
CA SER A 78 -8.26 0.73 -5.84
C SER A 78 -7.45 0.64 -7.13
N LEU A 79 -8.08 0.79 -8.29
CA LEU A 79 -7.42 0.73 -9.58
C LEU A 79 -6.40 1.86 -9.75
N GLY A 80 -6.77 3.10 -9.39
CA GLY A 80 -5.87 4.25 -9.42
C GLY A 80 -4.67 4.08 -8.48
N SER A 81 -4.89 3.56 -7.27
CA SER A 81 -3.81 3.34 -6.30
C SER A 81 -2.86 2.22 -6.72
N ALA A 82 -3.41 1.14 -7.30
CA ALA A 82 -2.62 0.06 -7.87
C ALA A 82 -1.76 0.53 -9.04
N LEU A 83 -2.30 1.39 -9.92
CA LEU A 83 -1.54 2.01 -11.00
C LEU A 83 -0.38 2.86 -10.47
N VAL A 84 -0.63 3.72 -9.47
CA VAL A 84 0.42 4.54 -8.86
C VAL A 84 1.54 3.69 -8.26
N LEU A 85 1.22 2.59 -7.57
CA LEU A 85 2.25 1.66 -7.08
C LEU A 85 3.00 0.95 -8.20
N GLY A 86 2.30 0.57 -9.28
CA GLY A 86 2.94 0.02 -10.48
C GLY A 86 3.95 0.99 -11.07
N GLU A 87 3.59 2.26 -11.24
CA GLU A 87 4.48 3.30 -11.76
C GLU A 87 5.71 3.51 -10.86
N ILE A 88 5.54 3.49 -9.53
CA ILE A 88 6.66 3.55 -8.59
C ILE A 88 7.60 2.35 -8.77
N ALA A 89 7.05 1.13 -8.94
CA ALA A 89 7.86 -0.06 -9.19
C ALA A 89 8.61 0.02 -10.53
N LEU A 90 7.98 0.60 -11.56
CA LEU A 90 8.60 0.86 -12.85
C LEU A 90 9.75 1.85 -12.70
N ALA A 91 9.55 2.96 -11.98
CA ALA A 91 10.59 3.95 -11.69
C ALA A 91 11.78 3.33 -10.94
N PHE A 92 11.53 2.47 -9.94
CA PHE A 92 12.60 1.74 -9.25
C PHE A 92 13.32 0.73 -10.13
N SER A 93 12.70 0.21 -11.18
CA SER A 93 13.38 -0.69 -12.11
C SER A 93 14.45 0.02 -12.95
N PHE A 94 14.39 1.35 -13.09
CA PHE A 94 15.43 2.16 -13.74
C PHE A 94 16.51 2.65 -12.76
N TRP A 95 16.29 2.47 -11.46
CA TRP A 95 17.21 2.91 -10.41
C TRP A 95 17.96 1.70 -9.86
N PRO A 96 19.30 1.73 -9.67
CA PRO A 96 20.05 0.67 -8.98
C PRO A 96 19.74 0.59 -7.48
N VAL A 97 18.49 0.28 -7.13
CA VAL A 97 18.02 0.10 -5.77
C VAL A 97 18.06 -1.38 -5.41
N THR A 98 18.45 -1.71 -4.19
CA THR A 98 18.42 -3.10 -3.71
C THR A 98 16.97 -3.60 -3.60
N VAL A 99 16.75 -4.91 -3.80
CA VAL A 99 15.42 -5.54 -3.69
C VAL A 99 14.76 -5.23 -2.35
N ALA A 100 15.55 -5.21 -1.27
CA ALA A 100 15.07 -4.88 0.07
C ALA A 100 14.59 -3.42 0.20
N VAL A 101 15.37 -2.45 -0.32
CA VAL A 101 14.97 -1.04 -0.26
C VAL A 101 13.73 -0.80 -1.13
N GLY A 102 13.70 -1.31 -2.37
CA GLY A 102 12.55 -1.15 -3.26
C GLY A 102 11.25 -1.74 -2.70
N SER A 103 11.32 -2.92 -2.07
CA SER A 103 10.14 -3.55 -1.44
C SER A 103 9.64 -2.78 -0.21
N LEU A 104 10.53 -2.23 0.62
CA LEU A 104 10.15 -1.33 1.72
C LEU A 104 9.48 -0.05 1.20
N SER A 105 10.02 0.52 0.12
CA SER A 105 9.47 1.72 -0.50
C SER A 105 8.07 1.48 -1.07
N LEU A 106 7.86 0.39 -1.80
CA LEU A 106 6.53 0.01 -2.31
C LEU A 106 5.53 -0.27 -1.18
N THR A 107 5.98 -0.92 -0.11
CA THR A 107 5.15 -1.17 1.07
C THR A 107 4.76 0.13 1.77
N THR A 108 5.68 1.10 1.82
CA THR A 108 5.39 2.43 2.39
C THR A 108 4.46 3.22 1.48
N GLY A 109 4.63 3.14 0.16
CA GLY A 109 3.68 3.70 -0.80
C GLY A 109 2.27 3.12 -0.60
N LEU A 110 2.17 1.81 -0.38
CA LEU A 110 0.91 1.13 -0.07
C LEU A 110 0.33 1.64 1.25
N TYR A 111 1.14 1.73 2.31
CA TYR A 111 0.72 2.29 3.60
C TYR A 111 0.15 3.70 3.45
N ILE A 112 0.84 4.56 2.70
CA ILE A 112 0.44 5.95 2.49
C ILE A 112 -0.87 6.02 1.71
N LEU A 113 -0.96 5.35 0.56
CA LEU A 113 -2.16 5.39 -0.28
C LEU A 113 -3.37 4.79 0.43
N LEU A 114 -3.19 3.59 1.01
CA LEU A 114 -4.27 2.87 1.65
C LEU A 114 -4.73 3.62 2.90
N GLY A 115 -3.81 4.08 3.75
CA GLY A 115 -4.12 4.90 4.91
C GLY A 115 -4.85 6.19 4.56
N LEU A 116 -4.38 6.93 3.55
CA LEU A 116 -4.99 8.19 3.13
C LEU A 116 -6.42 8.00 2.62
N ILE A 117 -6.65 6.96 1.81
CA ILE A 117 -7.98 6.67 1.25
C ILE A 117 -8.92 6.14 2.34
N GLN A 118 -8.44 5.32 3.29
CA GLN A 118 -9.24 4.91 4.43
C GLN A 118 -9.65 6.11 5.31
N HIS A 119 -8.74 7.07 5.53
CA HIS A 119 -9.04 8.32 6.24
C HIS A 119 -10.00 9.22 5.47
N TYR A 120 -9.93 9.23 4.13
CA TYR A 120 -10.86 9.94 3.26
C TYR A 120 -12.28 9.40 3.40
N PHE A 121 -12.44 8.07 3.31
CA PHE A 121 -13.75 7.43 3.48
C PHE A 121 -14.31 7.54 4.89
N SER A 122 -13.45 7.69 5.91
CA SER A 122 -13.89 7.90 7.29
C SER A 122 -14.28 9.34 7.62
N GLU A 123 -14.37 10.24 6.63
CA GLU A 123 -14.66 11.70 6.75
C GLU A 123 -13.75 12.47 7.73
N LYS A 124 -12.63 11.88 8.14
CA LYS A 124 -11.64 12.47 9.07
C LYS A 124 -10.41 12.98 8.34
N LEU A 125 -10.57 13.42 7.09
CA LEU A 125 -9.45 13.90 6.28
C LEU A 125 -9.05 15.31 6.72
N PHE A 126 -8.32 15.40 7.82
CA PHE A 126 -7.69 16.65 8.21
C PHE A 126 -6.47 16.92 7.32
N ARG A 127 -6.29 18.19 6.93
CA ARG A 127 -5.12 18.69 6.18
C ARG A 127 -3.79 18.29 6.83
N ARG A 128 -3.80 18.13 8.16
CA ARG A 128 -2.66 17.65 8.96
C ARG A 128 -2.27 16.21 8.64
N THR A 129 -3.25 15.31 8.49
CA THR A 129 -3.01 13.90 8.14
C THR A 129 -2.38 13.78 6.76
N ILE A 130 -2.88 14.55 5.77
CA ILE A 130 -2.26 14.60 4.43
C ILE A 130 -0.78 14.99 4.52
N ASN A 131 -0.46 16.05 5.27
CA ASN A 131 0.93 16.51 5.42
C ASN A 131 1.83 15.49 6.13
N GLU A 132 1.31 14.75 7.12
CA GLU A 132 2.06 13.68 7.79
C GLU A 132 2.38 12.54 6.82
N TYR A 133 1.41 12.10 6.01
CA TYR A 133 1.63 11.04 5.01
C TYR A 133 2.58 11.48 3.87
N ILE A 134 2.47 12.73 3.40
CA ILE A 134 3.42 13.30 2.43
C ILE A 134 4.82 13.38 3.04
N GLY A 135 4.94 13.78 4.32
CA GLY A 135 6.19 13.82 5.05
C GLY A 135 6.87 12.46 5.13
N VAL A 136 6.10 11.38 5.40
CA VAL A 136 6.60 10.00 5.38
C VAL A 136 7.09 9.61 3.98
N GLY A 137 6.34 9.96 2.94
CA GLY A 137 6.74 9.70 1.55
C GLY A 137 8.07 10.38 1.19
N ILE A 138 8.22 11.66 1.54
CA ILE A 138 9.46 12.42 1.32
C ILE A 138 10.62 11.82 2.12
N ALA A 139 10.39 11.47 3.39
CA ALA A 139 11.42 10.86 4.22
C ALA A 139 11.92 9.54 3.62
N VAL A 140 11.00 8.70 3.14
CA VAL A 140 11.36 7.44 2.45
C VAL A 140 12.12 7.71 1.16
N LEU A 141 11.74 8.71 0.35
CA LEU A 141 12.50 9.09 -0.84
C LEU A 141 13.92 9.55 -0.49
N ILE A 142 14.10 10.33 0.57
CA ILE A 142 15.42 10.77 1.05
C ILE A 142 16.24 9.56 1.49
N VAL A 143 15.66 8.63 2.27
CA VAL A 143 16.34 7.41 2.71
C VAL A 143 16.77 6.56 1.52
N ILE A 144 15.92 6.38 0.50
CA ILE A 144 16.27 5.65 -0.72
C ILE A 144 17.43 6.34 -1.43
N PHE A 145 17.37 7.67 -1.59
CA PHE A 145 18.42 8.43 -2.26
C PHE A 145 19.77 8.30 -1.55
N LEU A 146 19.78 8.35 -0.22
CA LEU A 146 20.99 8.22 0.60
C LEU A 146 21.54 6.79 0.66
N THR A 147 20.65 5.79 0.63
CA THR A 147 21.05 4.37 0.73
C THR A 147 21.48 3.81 -0.63
N THR A 148 21.02 4.42 -1.73
CA THR A 148 21.41 4.00 -3.07
C THR A 148 22.86 4.37 -3.31
N HIS A 149 23.71 3.34 -3.42
CA HIS A 149 25.10 3.51 -3.79
C HIS A 149 25.16 3.69 -5.32
N TRP A 150 25.45 4.91 -5.75
CA TRP A 150 25.67 5.26 -7.16
C TRP A 150 27.07 4.88 -7.67
N GLY A 151 27.90 4.29 -6.82
CA GLY A 151 29.20 3.69 -7.18
C GLY A 151 29.09 2.18 -7.06
N GLY A 152 29.37 1.49 -8.17
CA GLY A 152 29.59 0.03 -8.16
C GLY A 152 30.85 -0.36 -7.41
#